data_AF-A0A2D5G9Y3-F1
#
_entry.id   AF-A0A2D5G9Y3-F1
#
_cell.length_a   1.000
_cell.length_b   1.000
_cell.length_c   1.000
_cell.angle_alpha   90.00
_cell.angle_beta   90.00
_cell.angle_gamma   90.00
#
_symmetry.space_group_name_H-M   'P 1'
#
loop_
_entity.id
_entity.type
_entity.pdbx_description
1 polymer ?
#
loop_
_entity_poly.entity_id
_entity_poly.type
_entity_poly.pdbx_seq_one_letter_code
_entity_poly.pdbx_strand_id
1 'polypeptide(L)' 'MKRIAVAAALIALLSGCADLGVKPWQRDILAQPEMQLISDPVEAGLDDHIYFSKEATSGGRGFGGGGCGCN' A
#
# COMPACT_ATOMS: atom_id res chain seq x y z
N MET A 1 6.28 -43.66 -2.48
CA MET A 1 6.33 -42.68 -3.59
C MET A 1 5.10 -41.75 -3.62
N LYS A 2 3.86 -42.24 -3.70
CA LYS A 2 2.65 -41.38 -3.70
C LYS A 2 2.54 -40.41 -2.51
N ARG A 3 2.87 -40.85 -1.29
CA ARG A 3 2.85 -40.00 -0.08
C ARG A 3 3.87 -38.84 -0.13
N ILE A 4 5.04 -39.08 -0.72
CA ILE A 4 6.09 -38.07 -0.90
C ILE A 4 5.63 -37.04 -1.94
N ALA A 5 5.01 -37.49 -3.03
CA ALA A 5 4.46 -36.60 -4.06
C ALA A 5 3.34 -35.69 -3.50
N VAL A 6 2.45 -36.23 -2.66
CA VAL A 6 1.38 -35.45 -2.00
C VAL A 6 1.95 -34.42 -1.03
N ALA A 7 2.95 -34.79 -0.23
CA ALA A 7 3.61 -33.87 0.68
C ALA A 7 4.34 -32.72 -0.07
N ALA A 8 5.03 -33.04 -1.17
CA ALA A 8 5.69 -32.03 -2.00
C ALA A 8 4.69 -31.05 -2.65
N ALA A 9 3.54 -31.54 -3.13
CA ALA A 9 2.49 -30.70 -3.70
C ALA A 9 1.87 -29.76 -2.66
N LEU A 10 1.67 -30.22 -1.42
CA LEU A 10 1.20 -29.38 -0.33
C LEU A 10 2.19 -28.26 0.01
N ILE A 11 3.49 -28.56 0.08
CA ILE A 11 4.52 -27.54 0.37
C ILE A 11 4.59 -26.47 -0.73
N ALA A 12 4.40 -26.85 -1.99
CA ALA A 12 4.35 -25.91 -3.11
C ALA A 12 3.15 -24.96 -3.07
N LEU A 13 2.06 -25.32 -2.39
CA LEU A 13 0.90 -24.42 -2.20
C LEU A 13 1.13 -23.40 -1.07
N LEU A 14 2.10 -23.63 -0.19
CA LEU A 14 2.49 -22.68 0.87
C LEU A 14 3.60 -21.71 0.43
N SER A 15 4.14 -21.84 -0.80
CA SER A 15 5.08 -20.84 -1.32
C SER A 15 4.34 -19.54 -1.64
N GLY A 16 4.48 -18.54 -0.77
CA GLY A 16 4.00 -17.19 -1.02
C GLY A 16 4.90 -16.41 -1.98
N CYS A 17 4.35 -15.33 -2.53
CA CYS A 17 5.01 -14.40 -3.45
C CYS A 17 6.05 -13.48 -2.78
N ALA A 18 6.86 -14.00 -1.84
CA ALA A 18 7.78 -13.21 -1.03
C ALA A 18 8.83 -12.45 -1.86
N ASP A 19 9.11 -12.91 -3.09
CA ASP A 19 10.10 -12.33 -3.99
C ASP A 19 9.48 -11.62 -5.22
N LEU A 20 8.15 -11.42 -5.25
CA LEU A 20 7.48 -10.60 -6.28
C LEU A 20 7.59 -9.09 -6.02
N GLY A 21 8.24 -8.70 -4.92
CA GLY A 21 8.46 -7.31 -4.56
C GLY A 21 9.65 -6.68 -5.26
N VAL A 22 9.71 -5.36 -5.22
CA VAL A 22 10.88 -4.58 -5.65
C VAL A 22 11.94 -4.60 -4.55
N LYS A 23 13.20 -4.84 -4.93
CA LYS A 23 14.31 -4.79 -3.98
C LYS A 23 14.41 -3.37 -3.39
N PRO A 24 14.82 -3.20 -2.12
CA PRO A 24 14.78 -1.89 -1.46
C PRO A 24 15.45 -0.75 -2.24
N TRP A 25 16.58 -1.03 -2.90
CA TRP A 25 17.32 -0.07 -3.73
C TRP A 25 16.71 0.21 -5.10
N GLN A 26 15.70 -0.55 -5.54
CA GLN A 26 14.95 -0.28 -6.78
C GLN A 26 13.81 0.72 -6.56
N ARG A 27 13.48 1.04 -5.29
CA ARG A 27 12.40 1.97 -4.96
C ARG A 27 12.67 3.38 -5.47
N ASP A 28 13.94 3.80 -5.50
CA ASP A 28 14.34 5.13 -6.00
C ASP A 28 13.99 5.32 -7.50
N ILE A 29 14.00 4.25 -8.28
CA ILE A 29 13.69 4.28 -9.72
C ILE A 29 12.18 4.15 -9.96
N LEU A 30 11.47 3.44 -9.08
CA LEU A 30 10.07 3.03 -9.26
C LEU A 30 9.07 3.87 -8.46
N ALA A 31 9.52 4.73 -7.55
CA ALA A 31 8.67 5.62 -6.75
C ALA A 31 8.91 7.09 -7.17
N GLN A 32 8.68 7.40 -8.43
CA GLN A 32 8.85 8.76 -8.96
C GLN A 32 7.85 9.72 -8.30
N PRO A 33 8.20 11.01 -8.09
CA PRO A 33 7.30 11.99 -7.49
C PRO A 33 5.95 12.12 -8.21
N GLU A 34 5.92 11.89 -9.51
CA GLU A 34 4.70 11.99 -10.34
C GLU A 34 3.77 10.78 -10.17
N MET A 35 4.24 9.71 -9.54
CA MET A 35 3.45 8.51 -9.23
C MET A 35 2.76 8.59 -7.86
N GLN A 36 2.91 9.72 -7.14
CA GLN A 36 2.21 9.94 -5.88
C GLN A 36 0.70 9.96 -6.12
N LEU A 37 -0.06 9.29 -5.23
CA LEU A 37 -1.52 9.26 -5.29
C LEU A 37 -2.14 10.65 -5.13
N ILE A 38 -1.41 11.54 -4.45
CA ILE A 38 -1.75 12.95 -4.27
C ILE A 38 -0.71 13.76 -5.04
N SER A 39 -1.15 14.45 -6.08
CA SER A 39 -0.31 15.30 -6.92
C SER A 39 0.08 16.61 -6.25
N ASP A 40 -0.81 17.18 -5.44
CA ASP A 40 -0.58 18.40 -4.67
C ASP A 40 -1.04 18.19 -3.21
N PRO A 41 -0.11 18.10 -2.25
CA PRO A 41 -0.46 17.90 -0.84
C PRO A 41 -1.10 19.13 -0.19
N VAL A 42 -0.86 20.35 -0.72
CA VAL A 42 -1.44 21.59 -0.19
C VAL A 42 -2.92 21.67 -0.58
N GLU A 43 -3.23 21.38 -1.84
CA GLU A 43 -4.61 21.32 -2.32
C GLU A 43 -5.41 20.24 -1.59
N ALA A 44 -4.86 19.02 -1.48
CA ALA A 44 -5.50 17.92 -0.77
C ALA A 44 -5.78 18.25 0.71
N GLY A 45 -4.82 18.91 1.38
CA GLY A 45 -5.01 19.37 2.76
C GLY A 45 -6.09 20.43 2.91
N LEU A 46 -6.18 21.37 1.96
CA LEU A 46 -7.22 22.39 1.95
C LEU A 46 -8.62 21.77 1.75
N ASP A 47 -8.74 20.82 0.83
CA ASP A 47 -9.99 20.11 0.58
C ASP A 47 -10.46 19.31 1.79
N ASP A 48 -9.53 18.64 2.48
CA ASP A 48 -9.81 17.95 3.74
C ASP A 48 -10.31 18.93 4.81
N HIS A 49 -9.64 20.07 4.98
CA HIS A 49 -10.08 21.11 5.91
C HIS A 49 -11.49 21.61 5.62
N ILE A 50 -11.83 21.85 4.35
CA ILE A 50 -13.16 22.29 3.93
C ILE A 50 -14.20 21.20 4.21
N TYR A 51 -13.87 19.95 3.87
CA TYR A 51 -14.76 18.80 4.01
C TYR A 51 -15.14 18.56 5.48
N PHE A 52 -14.16 18.46 6.39
CA PHE A 52 -14.43 18.26 7.82
C PHE A 52 -15.20 19.42 8.43
N SER A 53 -14.91 20.65 8.01
CA SER A 53 -15.62 21.83 8.49
C SER A 53 -17.09 21.85 8.07
N LYS A 54 -17.40 21.35 6.87
CA LYS A 54 -18.76 21.37 6.32
C LYS A 54 -19.60 20.18 6.78
N GLU A 55 -18.99 19.00 6.90
CA GLU A 55 -19.74 17.78 7.22
C GLU A 55 -19.78 17.46 8.72
N ALA A 56 -19.11 18.27 9.55
CA ALA A 56 -18.94 18.03 10.99
C ALA A 56 -18.41 16.61 11.29
N THR A 57 -17.67 16.05 10.34
CA THR A 57 -17.03 14.74 10.46
C THR A 57 -15.68 14.90 11.15
N SER A 58 -15.29 13.90 11.94
CA SER A 58 -14.00 13.84 12.63
C SER A 58 -13.26 12.57 12.20
N GLY A 59 -11.96 12.70 11.92
CA GLY A 59 -11.13 11.63 11.36
C GLY A 59 -10.76 11.91 9.90
N GLY A 60 -9.46 12.11 9.65
CA GLY A 60 -8.91 12.41 8.32
C GLY A 60 -9.25 11.37 7.25
N ARG A 61 -9.11 11.71 5.96
CA ARG A 61 -9.22 10.75 4.83
C ARG A 61 -8.05 9.74 4.76
N GLY A 62 -7.34 9.55 5.87
CA GLY A 62 -6.06 8.86 6.01
C GLY A 62 -6.15 7.35 5.88
N PHE A 63 -6.52 6.86 4.70
CA PHE A 63 -6.39 5.46 4.32
C PHE A 63 -5.70 5.29 2.95
N GLY A 64 -5.50 6.38 2.20
CA GLY A 64 -5.17 6.33 0.77
C GLY A 64 -3.82 6.92 0.35
N GLY A 65 -2.89 7.21 1.27
CA GLY A 65 -1.58 7.78 0.91
C GLY A 65 -0.45 7.09 1.66
N GLY A 66 0.33 6.28 0.94
CA GLY A 66 1.70 5.75 1.15
C GLY A 66 2.43 5.80 2.51
N GLY A 67 1.77 5.92 3.65
CA GLY A 67 2.34 5.95 4.99
C GLY A 67 1.69 4.89 5.88
N CYS A 68 2.30 4.57 7.02
CA CYS A 68 2.03 3.36 7.82
C CYS A 68 0.64 3.22 8.46
N GLY A 69 -0.38 3.96 8.00
CA GLY A 69 -1.78 3.69 8.34
C GLY A 69 -2.06 3.73 9.83
N CYS A 70 -1.47 4.67 10.56
CA CYS A 70 -1.79 4.90 11.96
C CYS A 70 -2.38 6.31 12.10
N ASN A 71 -3.65 6.39 12.53
CA ASN A 71 -4.16 7.56 13.25
C ASN A 71 -3.51 7.61 14.64
#